data_AF-A0A811NQC7-F1
#
_entry.id   AF-A0A811NQC7-F1
#
_cell.length_a   1.000
_cell.length_b   1.000
_cell.length_c   1.000
_cell.angle_alpha   90.00
_cell.angle_beta   90.00
_cell.angle_gamma   90.00
#
_symmetry.space_group_name_H-M   'P 1'
#
loop_
_entity.id
_entity.type
_entity.pdbx_description
1 polymer ?
#
loop_
_entity_poly.entity_id
_entity_poly.type
_entity_poly.pdbx_seq_one_letter_code
_entity_poly.pdbx_strand_id
1 'polypeptide(L)'
;MAMPNPRTVLTSAPSPPVGCSSSTTSWSAPAEFMAPAPPSPSDGELLRSLHRLARDLSAAAETPAPFLRGALAPITRRSRLLAAAFDDLVLCAAAAGGDMPRSASLCLREVLLVLQRFKALAADCAARSRMRLLLQSDEIEEEVRELHQDLATLLDLLPGVELGLADDVIDLLDLASRQCRRFAPSVSVQAEQALKARVLSLIQEIEREIVPERERLREILEEVGINDTATCGEEIESLEREIGDRASERWTDAMIALVGLLRYAKCVLFSATPGLLRIPSRTPSGQTYDRDSIFRWFDSGKSTCPKTGQVLTVLELVPNKALKNLIAKWCRENGVAMESSEASKSEPAQAVAANKAALEAARMTASFLVKKLSISFSPDAANRVVHEIQLLSKSGADSRAFVGEAGECGGRRAQPRVRSHLPAPPRRNLSIVEKLVHLVRTGPTSTKKDALAALLSLVGERENVGKLVDAGVAQAALSAISEEETAAAVLAALAKRGGAEAIVGIDGAVARLVAEMRRGTEWARENATAALVLLCRRLGACAVTQVMAVPGVEWAIWELMGTGTERARRKAASLGRICRRWAAASAADGERGSVCPAASSVVPPAMMAS
;
A
#
# COMPACT_ATOMS: atom_id res chain seq x y z
N MET A 1 -16.02 9.81 51.77
CA MET A 1 -14.69 10.31 52.18
C MET A 1 -14.16 11.18 51.05
N ALA A 2 -13.90 12.44 51.36
CA ALA A 2 -13.51 13.49 50.43
C ALA A 2 -11.99 13.55 50.23
N MET A 3 -11.60 14.21 49.13
CA MET A 3 -10.27 14.56 48.62
C MET A 3 -9.24 15.07 49.64
N PRO A 4 -7.97 15.20 49.21
CA PRO A 4 -7.32 16.51 49.33
C PRO A 4 -6.56 17.01 48.08
N ASN A 5 -6.65 18.33 47.92
CA ASN A 5 -5.88 19.25 47.05
C ASN A 5 -4.43 19.42 47.54
N PRO A 6 -3.56 20.03 46.70
CA PRO A 6 -2.82 21.19 47.21
C PRO A 6 -2.76 22.41 46.26
N ARG A 7 -2.99 23.53 46.95
CA ARG A 7 -2.89 24.97 46.72
C ARG A 7 -1.58 25.56 46.14
N THR A 8 -1.74 26.62 45.31
CA THR A 8 -1.06 27.96 45.24
C THR A 8 0.47 28.07 45.41
N VAL A 9 1.20 28.91 44.66
CA VAL A 9 1.38 30.37 44.91
C VAL A 9 2.08 31.08 43.71
N LEU A 10 1.74 32.37 43.55
CA LEU A 10 2.16 33.41 42.60
C LEU A 10 3.52 34.10 42.93
N THR A 11 3.83 35.16 42.16
CA THR A 11 4.79 36.30 42.38
C THR A 11 6.18 36.09 41.76
N SER A 12 6.76 36.87 40.83
CA SER A 12 6.85 38.31 40.46
C SER A 12 8.34 38.73 40.48
N ALA A 13 8.73 39.57 39.51
CA ALA A 13 10.09 39.96 39.10
C ALA A 13 11.02 40.59 40.17
N PRO A 14 12.31 40.79 39.84
CA PRO A 14 12.78 42.17 39.68
C PRO A 14 13.78 42.43 38.53
N SER A 15 13.86 43.72 38.17
CA SER A 15 14.72 44.39 37.18
C SER A 15 16.17 44.64 37.69
N PRO A 16 17.12 45.12 36.85
CA PRO A 16 18.57 45.00 37.05
C PRO A 16 19.20 46.24 37.72
N PRO A 17 20.46 46.15 38.21
CA PRO A 17 21.21 47.34 38.62
C PRO A 17 22.16 47.82 37.51
N VAL A 18 22.37 49.14 37.51
CA VAL A 18 23.28 49.92 36.66
C VAL A 18 24.58 50.21 37.44
N GLY A 19 25.74 50.18 36.75
CA GLY A 19 26.85 51.10 37.06
C GLY A 19 28.29 50.53 37.14
N CYS A 20 29.15 51.03 36.24
CA CYS A 20 30.62 51.20 36.31
C CYS A 20 31.51 49.93 36.43
N SER A 21 32.69 49.79 35.83
CA SER A 21 33.60 50.66 35.09
C SER A 21 34.67 49.78 34.43
N SER A 22 35.32 50.32 33.39
CA SER A 22 36.44 49.79 32.61
C SER A 22 37.60 49.16 33.39
N SER A 23 38.06 47.99 32.93
CA SER A 23 39.50 47.65 32.90
C SER A 23 39.77 46.56 31.86
N THR A 24 40.58 46.93 30.88
CA THR A 24 41.31 46.12 29.90
C THR A 24 42.07 44.95 30.52
N THR A 25 41.86 43.74 29.99
CA THR A 25 42.95 42.76 29.86
C THR A 25 42.68 41.84 28.67
N SER A 26 43.62 41.87 27.75
CA SER A 26 43.74 41.11 26.51
C SER A 26 43.78 39.61 26.74
N TRP A 27 42.90 38.84 26.09
CA TRP A 27 43.16 37.44 25.74
C TRP A 27 43.04 37.29 24.22
N SER A 28 44.20 37.18 23.58
CA SER A 28 44.34 36.84 22.16
C SER A 28 43.98 35.35 21.97
N ALA A 29 42.94 35.07 21.20
CA ALA A 29 42.69 33.73 20.68
C ALA A 29 43.57 33.50 19.43
N PRO A 30 44.15 32.30 19.26
CA PRO A 30 44.99 31.99 18.10
C PRO A 30 44.15 31.95 16.82
N ALA A 31 44.58 32.74 15.83
CA ALA A 31 44.09 32.69 14.48
C ALA A 31 44.66 31.44 13.80
N GLU A 32 43.86 30.39 13.63
CA GLU A 32 44.05 29.38 12.58
C GLU A 32 42.80 28.50 12.49
N PHE A 33 42.31 28.31 11.26
CA PHE A 33 41.12 27.53 10.84
C PHE A 33 39.73 28.16 10.98
N MET A 34 39.53 29.33 10.35
CA MET A 34 38.31 29.55 9.57
C MET A 34 38.68 29.46 8.09
N ALA A 35 38.25 28.39 7.41
CA ALA A 35 38.27 28.39 5.95
C ALA A 35 37.39 29.57 5.47
N PRO A 36 37.86 30.39 4.52
CA PRO A 36 37.05 31.47 4.00
C PRO A 36 35.79 30.87 3.36
N ALA A 37 34.63 31.43 3.69
CA ALA A 37 33.44 31.21 2.88
C ALA A 37 33.79 31.51 1.42
N PRO A 38 33.35 30.70 0.44
CA PRO A 38 33.70 30.93 -0.96
C PRO A 38 33.33 32.38 -1.33
N PRO A 39 34.19 33.10 -2.06
CA PRO A 39 33.89 34.46 -2.49
C PRO A 39 32.56 34.43 -3.24
N SER A 40 31.63 35.31 -2.86
CA SER A 40 30.39 35.49 -3.61
C SER A 40 30.77 35.73 -5.08
N PRO A 41 30.19 35.01 -6.04
CA PRO A 41 30.57 35.13 -7.45
C PRO A 41 30.45 36.59 -7.86
N SER A 42 31.49 37.09 -8.55
CA SER A 42 31.47 38.42 -9.17
C SER A 42 30.22 38.56 -10.04
N ASP A 43 29.67 39.77 -10.16
CA ASP A 43 28.42 39.99 -10.93
C ASP A 43 28.55 39.54 -12.40
N GLY A 44 29.76 39.62 -12.97
CA GLY A 44 30.05 39.06 -14.29
C GLY A 44 30.04 37.52 -14.36
N GLU A 45 30.35 36.82 -13.27
CA GLU A 45 30.23 35.36 -13.18
C GLU A 45 28.79 34.90 -12.97
N LEU A 46 27.99 35.70 -12.26
CA LEU A 46 26.56 35.50 -12.11
C LEU A 46 25.85 35.57 -13.47
N LEU A 47 26.10 36.62 -14.27
CA LEU A 47 25.50 36.79 -15.59
C LEU A 47 25.89 35.66 -16.57
N ARG A 48 27.17 35.26 -16.57
CA ARG A 48 27.63 34.11 -17.37
C ARG A 48 26.95 32.81 -16.96
N SER A 49 26.73 32.62 -15.66
CA SER A 49 26.03 31.44 -15.12
C SER A 49 24.56 31.42 -15.51
N LEU A 50 23.87 32.55 -15.40
CA LEU A 50 22.49 32.74 -15.84
C LEU A 50 22.32 32.43 -17.32
N HIS A 51 23.18 33.03 -18.14
CA HIS A 51 23.17 32.83 -19.57
C HIS A 51 23.37 31.36 -19.96
N ARG A 52 24.37 30.71 -19.38
CA ARG A 52 24.65 29.30 -19.60
C ARG A 52 23.46 28.42 -19.22
N LEU A 53 22.83 28.67 -18.08
CA LEU A 53 21.67 27.90 -17.64
C LEU A 53 20.44 28.12 -18.53
N ALA A 54 20.19 29.35 -18.96
CA ALA A 54 19.11 29.66 -19.90
C ALA A 54 19.33 28.97 -21.26
N ARG A 55 20.58 28.93 -21.76
CA ARG A 55 20.94 28.17 -22.96
C ARG A 55 20.75 26.66 -22.76
N ASP A 56 21.24 26.09 -21.67
CA ASP A 56 21.08 24.66 -21.36
C ASP A 56 19.59 24.26 -21.35
N LEU A 57 18.75 25.06 -20.70
CA LEU A 57 17.29 24.85 -20.65
C LEU A 57 16.62 25.02 -22.02
N SER A 58 17.10 25.95 -22.85
CA SER A 58 16.57 26.15 -24.20
C SER A 58 16.89 24.99 -25.17
N ALA A 59 17.99 24.27 -24.91
CA ALA A 59 18.48 23.15 -25.69
C ALA A 59 17.88 21.80 -25.26
N ALA A 60 17.33 21.71 -24.05
CA ALA A 60 16.68 20.51 -23.49
C ALA A 60 15.28 20.25 -24.10
N ALA A 61 15.19 20.19 -25.43
CA ALA A 61 13.92 20.13 -26.17
C ALA A 61 13.21 18.76 -26.14
N GLU A 62 13.91 17.69 -25.75
CA GLU A 62 13.33 16.33 -25.73
C GLU A 62 12.61 16.07 -24.41
N THR A 63 11.27 16.13 -24.46
CA THR A 63 10.44 15.72 -23.33
C THR A 63 10.31 14.19 -23.32
N PRO A 64 10.75 13.51 -22.24
CA PRO A 64 10.73 12.04 -22.13
C PRO A 64 9.31 11.45 -22.15
N ALA A 65 8.31 12.28 -21.81
CA ALA A 65 6.90 11.95 -21.76
C ALA A 65 6.08 12.92 -22.63
N PRO A 66 5.31 12.45 -23.62
CA PRO A 66 4.57 13.31 -24.55
C PRO A 66 3.46 14.10 -23.85
N PHE A 67 2.83 13.50 -22.83
CA PHE A 67 1.75 14.13 -22.07
C PHE A 67 2.25 15.33 -21.25
N LEU A 68 3.51 15.35 -20.78
CA LEU A 68 4.07 16.52 -20.06
C LEU A 68 4.58 17.65 -20.98
N ARG A 69 4.46 17.52 -22.30
CA ARG A 69 4.94 18.54 -23.24
C ARG A 69 4.28 19.89 -22.99
N GLY A 70 3.01 19.91 -22.59
CA GLY A 70 2.28 21.13 -22.25
C GLY A 70 2.90 21.91 -21.08
N ALA A 71 3.43 21.20 -20.08
CA ALA A 71 4.06 21.80 -18.90
C ALA A 71 5.52 22.22 -19.16
N LEU A 72 6.29 21.39 -19.88
CA LEU A 72 7.74 21.59 -20.07
C LEU A 72 8.12 22.47 -21.26
N ALA A 73 7.35 22.46 -22.36
CA ALA A 73 7.66 23.29 -23.54
C ALA A 73 7.62 24.81 -23.26
N PRO A 74 6.75 25.34 -22.38
CA PRO A 74 6.83 26.73 -21.96
C PRO A 74 8.15 27.08 -21.28
N ILE A 75 8.74 26.18 -20.49
CA ILE A 75 10.04 26.39 -19.84
C ILE A 75 11.12 26.61 -20.90
N THR A 76 11.20 25.73 -21.90
CA THR A 76 12.23 25.82 -22.95
C THR A 76 12.04 27.06 -23.83
N ARG A 77 10.79 27.41 -24.17
CA ARG A 77 10.46 28.63 -24.94
C ARG A 77 10.84 29.90 -24.17
N ARG A 78 10.50 29.99 -22.88
CA ARG A 78 10.78 31.15 -22.02
C ARG A 78 12.28 31.28 -21.75
N SER A 79 12.97 30.16 -21.52
CA SER A 79 14.43 30.13 -21.35
C SER A 79 15.18 30.64 -22.58
N ARG A 80 14.63 30.45 -23.79
CA ARG A 80 15.20 31.01 -25.02
C ARG A 80 15.10 32.54 -25.07
N LEU A 81 13.98 33.11 -24.61
CA LEU A 81 13.82 34.57 -24.52
C LEU A 81 14.79 35.15 -23.48
N LEU A 82 14.93 34.49 -22.33
CA LEU A 82 15.86 34.91 -21.29
C LEU A 82 17.33 34.78 -21.73
N ALA A 83 17.69 33.73 -22.48
CA ALA A 83 19.04 33.58 -23.02
C ALA A 83 19.42 34.75 -23.95
N ALA A 84 18.47 35.23 -24.77
CA ALA A 84 18.68 36.41 -25.61
C ALA A 84 18.88 37.68 -24.76
N ALA A 85 18.05 37.90 -23.74
CA ALA A 85 18.19 39.06 -22.86
C ALA A 85 19.49 39.02 -22.02
N PHE A 86 19.95 37.83 -21.62
CA PHE A 86 21.20 37.66 -20.88
C PHE A 86 22.45 37.81 -21.76
N ASP A 87 22.39 37.46 -23.06
CA ASP A 87 23.46 37.74 -24.02
C ASP A 87 23.78 39.26 -24.03
N ASP A 88 22.75 40.12 -24.08
CA ASP A 88 22.92 41.57 -24.08
C ASP A 88 23.38 42.13 -22.72
N LEU A 89 22.85 41.58 -21.61
CA LEU A 89 23.31 41.96 -20.26
C LEU A 89 24.79 41.66 -20.02
N VAL A 90 25.30 40.55 -20.55
CA VAL A 90 26.73 40.20 -20.47
C VAL A 90 27.59 41.22 -21.24
N LEU A 91 27.12 41.67 -22.40
CA LEU A 91 27.80 42.69 -23.20
C LEU A 91 27.81 44.07 -22.51
N CYS A 92 26.67 44.49 -21.95
CA CYS A 92 26.55 45.75 -21.20
C CYS A 92 27.42 45.76 -19.93
N ALA A 93 27.42 44.67 -19.17
CA ALA A 93 28.23 44.55 -17.95
C ALA A 93 29.74 44.57 -18.23
N ALA A 94 30.18 44.04 -19.37
CA ALA A 94 31.57 44.12 -19.80
C ALA A 94 32.00 45.54 -20.19
N ALA A 95 31.08 46.36 -20.71
CA ALA A 95 31.33 47.75 -21.07
C ALA A 95 31.32 48.70 -19.86
N ALA A 96 30.51 48.39 -18.83
CA ALA A 96 30.27 49.27 -17.67
C ALA A 96 31.26 49.09 -16.49
N GLY A 97 32.28 48.25 -16.62
CA GLY A 97 33.31 48.09 -15.57
C GLY A 97 32.92 47.21 -14.38
N GLY A 98 31.80 46.49 -14.45
CA GLY A 98 31.50 45.33 -13.58
C GLY A 98 30.69 45.57 -12.31
N ASP A 99 30.40 46.82 -11.91
CA ASP A 99 29.61 47.11 -10.70
C ASP A 99 28.14 47.30 -11.03
N MET A 100 27.31 46.33 -10.64
CA MET A 100 25.85 46.37 -10.81
C MET A 100 25.16 46.94 -9.56
N PRO A 101 24.00 47.62 -9.68
CA PRO A 101 23.19 47.99 -8.51
C PRO A 101 22.91 46.77 -7.62
N ARG A 102 23.03 46.92 -6.30
CA ARG A 102 22.80 45.83 -5.34
C ARG A 102 21.42 45.20 -5.47
N SER A 103 20.40 46.01 -5.79
CA SER A 103 19.03 45.58 -6.08
C SER A 103 18.98 44.60 -7.27
N ALA A 104 19.66 44.94 -8.36
CA ALA A 104 19.73 44.08 -9.55
C ALA A 104 20.56 42.82 -9.32
N SER A 105 21.72 42.90 -8.63
CA SER A 105 22.53 41.71 -8.32
C SER A 105 21.75 40.71 -7.45
N LEU A 106 20.99 41.18 -6.45
CA LEU A 106 20.12 40.31 -5.65
C LEU A 106 19.00 39.69 -6.48
N CYS A 107 18.31 40.48 -7.31
CA CYS A 107 17.24 39.98 -8.17
C CYS A 107 17.74 38.90 -9.14
N LEU A 108 18.90 39.11 -9.76
CA LEU A 108 19.52 38.15 -10.68
C LEU A 108 19.97 36.86 -10.00
N ARG A 109 20.36 36.91 -8.71
CA ARG A 109 20.65 35.71 -7.90
C ARG A 109 19.39 34.88 -7.64
N GLU A 110 18.27 35.52 -7.37
CA GLU A 110 16.99 34.84 -7.23
C GLU A 110 16.53 34.25 -8.58
N VAL A 111 16.71 34.98 -9.69
CA VAL A 111 16.43 34.44 -11.04
C VAL A 111 17.31 33.23 -11.33
N LEU A 112 18.58 33.25 -10.93
CA LEU A 112 19.49 32.12 -11.06
C LEU A 112 18.95 30.90 -10.31
N LEU A 113 18.48 31.09 -9.07
CA LEU A 113 17.92 30.02 -8.26
C LEU A 113 16.66 29.42 -8.91
N VAL A 114 15.78 30.25 -9.47
CA VAL A 114 14.57 29.78 -10.17
C VAL A 114 14.93 28.98 -11.43
N LEU A 115 15.90 29.44 -12.24
CA LEU A 115 16.37 28.69 -13.41
C LEU A 115 17.06 27.37 -13.02
N GLN A 116 17.78 27.34 -11.89
CA GLN A 116 18.34 26.11 -11.34
C GLN A 116 17.24 25.13 -10.91
N ARG A 117 16.18 25.60 -10.26
CA ARG A 117 15.00 24.76 -9.92
C ARG A 117 14.33 24.22 -11.17
N PHE A 118 14.14 25.02 -12.22
CA PHE A 118 13.64 24.54 -13.51
C PHE A 118 14.52 23.45 -14.12
N LYS A 119 15.86 23.60 -14.06
CA LYS A 119 16.81 22.61 -14.56
C LYS A 119 16.77 21.32 -13.76
N ALA A 120 16.70 21.42 -12.44
CA ALA A 120 16.56 20.27 -11.55
C ALA A 120 15.26 19.51 -11.85
N LEU A 121 14.13 20.22 -11.98
CA LEU A 121 12.84 19.64 -12.30
C LEU A 121 12.85 18.94 -13.67
N ALA A 122 13.42 19.56 -14.70
CA ALA A 122 13.55 18.96 -16.03
C ALA A 122 14.44 17.71 -16.03
N ALA A 123 15.57 17.73 -15.30
CA ALA A 123 16.46 16.59 -15.15
C ALA A 123 15.79 15.44 -14.38
N ASP A 124 15.05 15.76 -13.32
CA ASP A 124 14.25 14.79 -12.55
C ASP A 124 13.18 14.14 -13.42
N CYS A 125 12.51 14.91 -14.27
CA CYS A 125 11.54 14.37 -15.23
C CYS A 125 12.21 13.45 -16.26
N ALA A 126 13.43 13.77 -16.71
CA ALA A 126 14.19 12.93 -17.64
C ALA A 126 14.66 11.61 -17.02
N ALA A 127 14.95 11.60 -15.72
CA ALA A 127 15.45 10.41 -15.02
C ALA A 127 14.35 9.43 -14.59
N ARG A 128 13.09 9.88 -14.51
CA ARG A 128 11.96 9.09 -13.99
C ARG A 128 11.20 8.36 -15.09
N SER A 129 10.57 7.26 -14.70
CA SER A 129 9.63 6.49 -15.50
C SER A 129 8.40 7.31 -15.88
N ARG A 130 7.91 7.14 -17.11
CA ARG A 130 6.75 7.86 -17.64
C ARG A 130 5.50 7.59 -16.81
N MET A 131 5.32 6.37 -16.34
CA MET A 131 4.20 5.98 -15.50
C MET A 131 4.22 6.64 -14.13
N ARG A 132 5.40 6.85 -13.53
CA ARG A 132 5.51 7.65 -12.30
C ARG A 132 5.18 9.11 -12.56
N LEU A 133 5.69 9.68 -13.66
CA LEU A 133 5.38 11.05 -14.04
C LEU A 133 3.89 11.26 -14.26
N LEU A 134 3.18 10.27 -14.82
CA LEU A 134 1.73 10.32 -14.97
C LEU A 134 1.00 10.29 -13.62
N LEU A 135 1.48 9.48 -12.66
CA LEU A 135 0.93 9.48 -11.29
C LEU A 135 1.17 10.81 -10.56
N GLN A 136 2.32 11.45 -10.79
CA GLN A 136 2.74 12.70 -10.15
C GLN A 136 2.46 13.97 -10.99
N SER A 137 1.63 13.85 -12.02
CA SER A 137 1.35 14.93 -12.98
C SER A 137 0.85 16.21 -12.29
N ASP A 138 -0.05 16.06 -11.31
CA ASP A 138 -0.65 17.18 -10.58
C ASP A 138 0.42 17.95 -9.76
N GLU A 139 1.31 17.23 -9.07
CA GLU A 139 2.39 17.84 -8.29
C GLU A 139 3.44 18.54 -9.18
N ILE A 140 3.79 17.94 -10.32
CA ILE A 140 4.74 18.52 -11.28
C ILE A 140 4.15 19.81 -11.87
N GLU A 141 2.88 19.80 -12.28
CA GLU A 141 2.24 20.99 -12.83
C GLU A 141 2.16 22.13 -11.81
N GLU A 142 1.91 21.79 -10.54
CA GLU A 142 1.92 22.76 -9.45
C GLU A 142 3.29 23.40 -9.24
N GLU A 143 4.35 22.60 -9.21
CA GLU A 143 5.71 23.11 -9.10
C GLU A 143 6.12 23.96 -10.31
N VAL A 144 5.78 23.53 -11.54
CA VAL A 144 6.05 24.32 -12.75
C VAL A 144 5.32 25.66 -12.71
N ARG A 145 4.08 25.69 -12.23
CA ARG A 145 3.28 26.93 -12.13
C ARG A 145 3.85 27.89 -11.11
N GLU A 146 4.24 27.39 -9.93
CA GLU A 146 4.92 28.17 -8.89
C GLU A 146 6.18 28.82 -9.44
N LEU A 147 7.06 28.03 -10.06
CA LEU A 147 8.33 28.53 -10.61
C LEU A 147 8.13 29.58 -11.71
N HIS A 148 7.09 29.44 -12.54
CA HIS A 148 6.77 30.46 -13.54
C HIS A 148 6.23 31.74 -12.89
N GLN A 149 5.45 31.62 -11.83
CA GLN A 149 4.96 32.78 -11.08
C GLN A 149 6.12 33.50 -10.39
N ASP A 150 7.04 32.78 -9.75
CA ASP A 150 8.25 33.33 -9.14
C ASP A 150 9.10 34.06 -10.18
N LEU A 151 9.37 33.42 -11.31
CA LEU A 151 10.13 34.02 -12.41
C LEU A 151 9.48 35.31 -12.92
N ALA A 152 8.16 35.33 -13.09
CA ALA A 152 7.46 36.56 -13.49
C ALA A 152 7.65 37.69 -12.48
N THR A 153 7.49 37.39 -11.18
CA THR A 153 7.66 38.41 -10.14
C THR A 153 9.07 38.98 -10.12
N LEU A 154 10.09 38.14 -10.31
CA LEU A 154 11.48 38.58 -10.34
C LEU A 154 11.79 39.43 -11.58
N LEU A 155 11.24 39.07 -12.75
CA LEU A 155 11.42 39.86 -13.97
C LEU A 155 10.78 41.26 -13.84
N ASP A 156 9.62 41.37 -13.20
CA ASP A 156 8.95 42.66 -12.98
C ASP A 156 9.65 43.55 -11.94
N LEU A 157 10.45 42.95 -11.05
CA LEU A 157 11.24 43.67 -10.04
C LEU A 157 12.63 44.07 -10.53
N LEU A 158 13.06 43.59 -11.71
CA LEU A 158 14.38 43.87 -12.25
C LEU A 158 14.46 45.33 -12.73
N PRO A 159 15.40 46.15 -12.23
CA PRO A 159 15.49 47.55 -12.59
C PRO A 159 16.16 47.73 -13.96
N GLY A 160 15.42 47.52 -15.05
CA GLY A 160 15.96 47.54 -16.42
C GLY A 160 16.61 48.86 -16.82
N VAL A 161 16.05 50.00 -16.39
CA VAL A 161 16.58 51.34 -16.67
C VAL A 161 17.90 51.61 -15.93
N GLU A 162 18.04 51.13 -14.69
CA GLU A 162 19.27 51.29 -13.89
C GLU A 162 20.41 50.39 -14.40
N LEU A 163 20.07 49.33 -15.13
CA LEU A 163 21.01 48.41 -15.76
C LEU A 163 21.52 48.90 -17.13
N GLY A 164 21.02 50.05 -17.63
CA GLY A 164 21.40 50.58 -18.93
C GLY A 164 21.01 49.66 -20.09
N LEU A 165 19.94 48.88 -19.91
CA LEU A 165 19.41 48.02 -20.96
C LEU A 165 18.80 48.84 -22.09
N ALA A 166 18.95 48.36 -23.32
CA ALA A 166 18.25 48.92 -24.45
C ALA A 166 16.74 48.63 -24.36
N ASP A 167 15.91 49.52 -24.91
CA ASP A 167 14.44 49.46 -24.80
C ASP A 167 13.88 48.13 -25.35
N ASP A 168 14.50 47.56 -26.38
CA ASP A 168 14.15 46.27 -26.96
C ASP A 168 14.40 45.09 -26.00
N VAL A 169 15.48 45.14 -25.20
CA VAL A 169 15.76 44.14 -24.16
C VAL A 169 14.76 44.23 -23.01
N ILE A 170 14.37 45.45 -22.62
CA ILE A 170 13.33 45.68 -21.61
C ILE A 170 11.98 45.12 -22.10
N ASP A 171 11.61 45.39 -23.35
CA ASP A 171 10.41 44.84 -23.98
C ASP A 171 10.42 43.30 -24.04
N LEU A 172 11.60 42.69 -24.27
CA LEU A 172 11.78 41.23 -24.24
C LEU A 172 11.59 40.65 -22.84
N LEU A 173 12.09 41.32 -21.80
CA LEU A 173 11.91 40.90 -20.40
C LEU A 173 10.44 41.04 -19.97
N ASP A 174 9.77 42.12 -20.36
CA ASP A 174 8.34 42.33 -20.14
C ASP A 174 7.49 41.30 -20.89
N LEU A 175 7.89 40.92 -22.10
CA LEU A 175 7.26 39.84 -22.85
C LEU A 175 7.45 38.50 -22.13
N ALA A 176 8.65 38.22 -21.63
CA ALA A 176 8.95 37.00 -20.87
C ALA A 176 8.10 36.94 -19.58
N SER A 177 8.03 38.03 -18.81
CA SER A 177 7.19 38.13 -17.61
C SER A 177 5.70 37.88 -17.91
N ARG A 178 5.14 38.58 -18.92
CA ARG A 178 3.75 38.38 -19.35
C ARG A 178 3.48 36.96 -19.80
N GLN A 179 4.43 36.34 -20.50
CA GLN A 179 4.32 34.94 -20.89
C GLN A 179 4.32 34.02 -19.67
N CYS A 180 5.19 34.24 -18.69
CA CYS A 180 5.24 33.48 -17.43
C CYS A 180 3.91 33.55 -16.65
N ARG A 181 3.32 34.74 -16.50
CA ARG A 181 2.02 34.95 -15.82
C ARG A 181 0.84 34.28 -16.53
N ARG A 182 0.91 34.17 -17.86
CA ARG A 182 -0.12 33.51 -18.69
C ARG A 182 -0.01 32.00 -18.74
N PHE A 183 0.84 31.39 -17.90
CA PHE A 183 0.85 29.93 -17.73
C PHE A 183 -0.46 29.48 -17.06
N ALA A 184 -1.47 29.24 -17.88
CA ALA A 184 -2.79 28.74 -17.48
C ALA A 184 -2.86 27.22 -17.71
N PRO A 185 -3.75 26.50 -17.00
CA PRO A 185 -4.01 25.09 -17.27
C PRO A 185 -4.44 24.97 -18.73
N SER A 186 -3.57 24.37 -19.54
CA SER A 186 -3.81 24.23 -20.96
C SER A 186 -4.83 23.11 -21.21
N VAL A 187 -5.41 23.03 -22.41
CA VAL A 187 -6.24 21.88 -22.84
C VAL A 187 -5.49 20.55 -22.65
N SER A 188 -4.15 20.56 -22.60
CA SER A 188 -3.33 19.40 -22.26
C SER A 188 -3.58 18.85 -20.87
N VAL A 189 -3.85 19.70 -19.86
CA VAL A 189 -4.00 19.28 -18.45
C VAL A 189 -5.22 18.36 -18.28
N GLN A 190 -6.32 18.68 -18.95
CA GLN A 190 -7.50 17.84 -18.95
C GLN A 190 -7.27 16.51 -19.68
N ALA A 191 -6.51 16.52 -20.77
CA ALA A 191 -6.14 15.30 -21.49
C ALA A 191 -5.19 14.42 -20.65
N GLU A 192 -4.23 15.01 -19.95
CA GLU A 192 -3.31 14.35 -19.02
C GLU A 192 -4.07 13.70 -17.86
N GLN A 193 -5.01 14.42 -17.24
CA GLN A 193 -5.86 13.90 -16.18
C GLN A 193 -6.79 12.78 -16.67
N ALA A 194 -7.33 12.91 -17.89
CA ALA A 194 -8.13 11.86 -18.52
C ALA A 194 -7.30 10.60 -18.80
N LEU A 195 -6.05 10.76 -19.26
CA LEU A 195 -5.11 9.67 -19.47
C LEU A 195 -4.78 8.96 -18.14
N LYS A 196 -4.48 9.72 -17.09
CA LYS A 196 -4.26 9.20 -15.73
C LYS A 196 -5.47 8.39 -15.25
N ALA A 197 -6.68 8.92 -15.41
CA ALA A 197 -7.92 8.22 -15.02
C ALA A 197 -8.12 6.90 -15.80
N ARG A 198 -7.83 6.90 -17.10
CA ARG A 198 -7.89 5.70 -17.95
C ARG A 198 -6.88 4.64 -17.53
N VAL A 199 -5.65 5.01 -17.22
CA VAL A 199 -4.62 4.10 -16.70
C VAL A 199 -5.03 3.51 -15.34
N LEU A 200 -5.54 4.32 -14.43
CA LEU A 200 -6.02 3.85 -13.13
C LEU A 200 -7.23 2.91 -13.26
N SER A 201 -8.10 3.13 -14.25
CA SER A 201 -9.20 2.21 -14.58
C SER A 201 -8.66 0.84 -15.01
N LEU A 202 -7.63 0.80 -15.86
CA LEU A 202 -7.01 -0.46 -16.29
C LEU A 202 -6.42 -1.25 -15.11
N ILE A 203 -5.79 -0.56 -14.16
CA ILE A 203 -5.30 -1.18 -12.94
C ILE A 203 -6.46 -1.83 -12.16
N GLN A 204 -7.56 -1.10 -11.96
CA GLN A 204 -8.73 -1.62 -11.25
C GLN A 204 -9.39 -2.81 -11.97
N GLU A 205 -9.40 -2.80 -13.31
CA GLU A 205 -9.89 -3.91 -14.13
C GLU A 205 -9.04 -5.17 -13.90
N ILE A 206 -7.71 -5.04 -13.92
CA ILE A 206 -6.78 -6.14 -13.65
C ILE A 206 -6.94 -6.67 -12.21
N GLU A 207 -7.11 -5.78 -11.23
CA GLU A 207 -7.38 -6.18 -9.83
C GLU A 207 -8.70 -6.95 -9.68
N ARG A 208 -9.69 -6.68 -10.53
CA ARG A 208 -10.97 -7.39 -10.60
C ARG A 208 -10.95 -8.61 -11.52
N GLU A 209 -9.78 -8.99 -12.02
CA GLU A 209 -9.59 -10.10 -12.99
C GLU A 209 -10.41 -9.91 -14.29
N ILE A 210 -10.64 -8.66 -14.69
CA ILE A 210 -11.26 -8.29 -15.96
C ILE A 210 -10.16 -8.12 -17.00
N VAL A 211 -10.33 -8.74 -18.17
CA VAL A 211 -9.37 -8.66 -19.29
C VAL A 211 -9.54 -7.31 -19.97
N PRO A 212 -8.51 -6.45 -20.00
CA PRO A 212 -8.58 -5.18 -20.73
C PRO A 212 -8.69 -5.41 -22.23
N GLU A 213 -9.47 -4.55 -22.90
CA GLU A 213 -9.56 -4.55 -24.36
C GLU A 213 -8.21 -4.18 -25.00
N ARG A 214 -7.80 -4.95 -26.02
CA ARG A 214 -6.49 -4.82 -26.69
C ARG A 214 -6.30 -3.45 -27.33
N GLU A 215 -7.33 -2.93 -28.00
CA GLU A 215 -7.29 -1.64 -28.70
C GLU A 215 -7.16 -0.49 -27.69
N ARG A 216 -8.03 -0.46 -26.68
CA ARG A 216 -7.97 0.50 -25.58
C ARG A 216 -6.62 0.50 -24.86
N LEU A 217 -6.04 -0.69 -24.61
CA LEU A 217 -4.72 -0.81 -23.98
C LEU A 217 -3.60 -0.25 -24.86
N ARG A 218 -3.68 -0.46 -26.18
CA ARG A 218 -2.72 0.08 -27.15
C ARG A 218 -2.79 1.60 -27.20
N GLU A 219 -3.99 2.15 -27.35
CA GLU A 219 -4.22 3.61 -27.39
C GLU A 219 -3.65 4.30 -26.16
N ILE A 220 -3.94 3.76 -24.96
CA ILE A 220 -3.45 4.33 -23.70
C ILE A 220 -1.91 4.31 -23.64
N LEU A 221 -1.27 3.23 -24.08
CA LEU A 221 0.19 3.15 -24.05
C LEU A 221 0.85 4.02 -25.10
N GLU A 222 0.26 4.17 -26.28
CA GLU A 222 0.71 5.11 -27.30
C GLU A 222 0.64 6.56 -26.80
N GLU A 223 -0.43 6.93 -26.10
CA GLU A 223 -0.56 8.24 -25.44
C GLU A 223 0.46 8.45 -24.31
N VAL A 224 0.86 7.39 -23.60
CA VAL A 224 1.97 7.45 -22.62
C VAL A 224 3.34 7.50 -23.31
N GLY A 225 3.44 7.08 -24.58
CA GLY A 225 4.67 7.02 -25.37
C GLY A 225 5.38 5.66 -25.35
N ILE A 226 4.71 4.59 -24.94
CA ILE A 226 5.23 3.22 -24.89
C ILE A 226 4.70 2.45 -26.11
N ASN A 227 5.52 2.40 -27.16
CA ASN A 227 5.06 1.98 -28.49
C ASN A 227 5.62 0.62 -28.93
N ASP A 228 6.62 0.10 -28.23
CA ASP A 228 7.38 -1.08 -28.63
C ASP A 228 7.87 -1.90 -27.44
N THR A 229 8.35 -3.11 -27.72
CA THR A 229 8.82 -4.06 -26.71
C THR A 229 10.01 -3.53 -25.90
N ALA A 230 10.90 -2.76 -26.54
CA ALA A 230 12.11 -2.26 -25.90
C ALA A 230 11.75 -1.12 -24.93
N THR A 231 10.99 -0.10 -25.39
CA THR A 231 10.55 0.99 -24.50
C THR A 231 9.66 0.48 -23.36
N CYS A 232 8.80 -0.51 -23.61
CA CYS A 232 8.02 -1.13 -22.54
C CYS A 232 8.91 -1.89 -21.54
N GLY A 233 10.01 -2.51 -21.99
CA GLY A 233 10.99 -3.16 -21.13
C GLY A 233 11.76 -2.17 -20.27
N GLU A 234 12.29 -1.11 -20.88
CA GLU A 234 13.01 -0.02 -20.20
C GLU A 234 12.13 0.66 -19.15
N GLU A 235 10.88 0.91 -19.48
CA GLU A 235 9.91 1.51 -18.55
C GLU A 235 9.65 0.60 -17.34
N ILE A 236 9.50 -0.72 -17.56
CA ILE A 236 9.37 -1.70 -16.47
C ILE A 236 10.62 -1.65 -15.59
N GLU A 237 11.81 -1.71 -16.18
CA GLU A 237 13.07 -1.67 -15.43
C GLU A 237 13.20 -0.40 -14.61
N SER A 238 12.80 0.74 -15.19
CA SER A 238 12.83 2.06 -14.57
C SER A 238 11.89 2.19 -13.39
N LEU A 239 10.60 1.92 -13.57
CA LEU A 239 9.61 1.90 -12.49
C LEU A 239 10.07 1.05 -11.32
N GLU A 240 10.60 -0.11 -11.65
CA GLU A 240 10.92 -1.14 -10.69
C GLU A 240 12.25 -0.80 -9.97
N ARG A 241 13.14 0.01 -10.57
CA ARG A 241 14.33 0.62 -9.91
C ARG A 241 13.88 1.65 -8.90
N GLU A 242 12.95 2.52 -9.29
CA GLU A 242 12.39 3.55 -8.43
C GLU A 242 11.65 2.98 -7.21
N ILE A 243 10.92 1.87 -7.37
CA ILE A 243 10.30 1.17 -6.23
C ILE A 243 11.36 0.65 -5.25
N GLY A 244 12.50 0.16 -5.77
CA GLY A 244 13.59 -0.38 -4.96
C GLY A 244 14.30 0.67 -4.10
N ASP A 245 14.51 1.86 -4.66
CA ASP A 245 15.24 2.94 -4.01
C ASP A 245 14.41 3.68 -2.94
N ARG A 246 13.07 3.58 -2.96
CA ARG A 246 12.18 4.42 -2.12
C ARG A 246 10.92 3.72 -1.58
N ALA A 247 11.09 2.67 -0.78
CA ALA A 247 10.01 1.85 -0.20
C ALA A 247 9.01 2.58 0.76
N SER A 248 9.00 3.92 0.83
CA SER A 248 8.14 4.73 1.71
C SER A 248 7.23 5.72 0.96
N GLU A 249 7.19 5.74 -0.38
CA GLU A 249 6.39 6.73 -1.11
C GLU A 249 4.90 6.34 -1.22
N ARG A 250 4.02 7.35 -1.17
CA ARG A 250 2.55 7.27 -1.26
C ARG A 250 2.04 6.47 -2.48
N TRP A 251 2.85 6.39 -3.53
CA TRP A 251 2.52 5.80 -4.82
C TRP A 251 3.02 4.36 -5.02
N THR A 252 3.70 3.76 -4.03
CA THR A 252 4.35 2.44 -4.15
C THR A 252 3.39 1.34 -4.61
N ASP A 253 2.19 1.26 -4.05
CA ASP A 253 1.20 0.23 -4.41
C ASP A 253 0.72 0.40 -5.87
N ALA A 254 0.50 1.64 -6.30
CA ALA A 254 0.11 1.96 -7.67
C ALA A 254 1.24 1.67 -8.67
N MET A 255 2.49 1.97 -8.32
CA MET A 255 3.66 1.65 -9.15
C MET A 255 3.84 0.14 -9.32
N ILE A 256 3.64 -0.66 -8.27
CA ILE A 256 3.67 -2.12 -8.37
C ILE A 256 2.57 -2.64 -9.30
N ALA A 257 1.37 -2.07 -9.22
CA ALA A 257 0.26 -2.42 -10.11
C ALA A 257 0.57 -2.05 -11.57
N LEU A 258 1.21 -0.89 -11.81
CA LEU A 258 1.66 -0.46 -13.13
C LEU A 258 2.71 -1.39 -13.73
N VAL A 259 3.66 -1.89 -12.93
CA VAL A 259 4.61 -2.93 -13.38
C VAL A 259 3.86 -4.18 -13.82
N GLY A 260 2.81 -4.59 -13.09
CA GLY A 260 1.93 -5.69 -13.50
C GLY A 260 1.22 -5.43 -14.84
N LEU A 261 0.62 -4.24 -14.99
CA LEU A 261 -0.07 -3.80 -16.21
C LEU A 261 0.88 -3.78 -17.42
N LEU A 262 2.08 -3.21 -17.28
CA LEU A 262 3.06 -3.12 -18.38
C LEU A 262 3.58 -4.49 -18.79
N ARG A 263 3.76 -5.41 -17.84
CA ARG A 263 4.13 -6.80 -18.16
C ARG A 263 3.02 -7.52 -18.92
N TYR A 264 1.77 -7.31 -18.51
CA TYR A 264 0.61 -7.81 -19.25
C TYR A 264 0.56 -7.22 -20.67
N ALA A 265 0.71 -5.90 -20.79
CA ALA A 265 0.71 -5.21 -22.08
C ALA A 265 1.86 -5.66 -22.99
N LYS A 266 3.05 -5.86 -22.44
CA LYS A 266 4.21 -6.41 -23.18
C LYS A 266 3.89 -7.76 -23.80
N CYS A 267 3.21 -8.63 -23.05
CA CYS A 267 2.77 -9.93 -23.57
C CYS A 267 1.68 -9.80 -24.63
N VAL A 268 0.66 -8.97 -24.41
CA VAL A 268 -0.51 -8.89 -25.30
C VAL A 268 -0.22 -8.10 -26.58
N LEU A 269 0.47 -6.97 -26.49
CA LEU A 269 0.63 -6.03 -27.60
C LEU A 269 1.90 -6.25 -28.42
N PHE A 270 3.00 -6.64 -27.77
CA PHE A 270 4.33 -6.58 -28.38
C PHE A 270 5.02 -7.95 -28.55
N SER A 271 4.43 -9.03 -28.04
CA SER A 271 4.91 -10.38 -28.33
C SER A 271 4.38 -10.85 -29.69
N ALA A 272 5.26 -10.91 -30.69
CA ALA A 272 4.95 -11.35 -32.06
C ALA A 272 5.16 -12.87 -32.27
N THR A 273 5.41 -13.66 -31.22
CA THR A 273 5.56 -15.11 -31.30
C THR A 273 4.48 -15.82 -30.49
N PRO A 274 3.57 -16.58 -31.13
CA PRO A 274 2.50 -17.35 -30.47
C PRO A 274 2.95 -18.48 -29.52
N GLY A 275 4.24 -18.54 -29.15
CA GLY A 275 4.84 -19.66 -28.45
C GLY A 275 5.67 -19.32 -27.21
N LEU A 276 5.79 -18.06 -26.79
CA LEU A 276 6.65 -17.71 -25.65
C LEU A 276 6.01 -16.67 -24.70
N LEU A 277 4.80 -16.95 -24.23
CA LEU A 277 4.19 -16.22 -23.12
C LEU A 277 4.80 -16.66 -21.78
N ARG A 278 5.79 -15.90 -21.30
CA ARG A 278 6.46 -16.15 -20.02
C ARG A 278 5.79 -15.39 -18.87
N ILE A 279 5.46 -16.13 -17.81
CA ILE A 279 4.65 -15.67 -16.68
C ILE A 279 5.55 -14.94 -15.67
N PRO A 280 5.23 -13.69 -15.28
CA PRO A 280 5.98 -12.98 -14.26
C PRO A 280 5.69 -13.54 -12.85
N SER A 281 6.74 -13.82 -12.08
CA SER A 281 6.68 -14.38 -10.72
C SER A 281 6.97 -13.31 -9.66
N ARG A 282 6.22 -13.27 -8.55
CA ARG A 282 6.40 -12.27 -7.48
C ARG A 282 7.30 -12.81 -6.38
N THR A 283 8.33 -12.07 -5.96
CA THR A 283 9.08 -12.39 -4.74
C THR A 283 8.30 -11.99 -3.49
N PRO A 284 8.64 -12.56 -2.31
CA PRO A 284 8.04 -12.15 -1.03
C PRO A 284 8.32 -10.69 -0.65
N SER A 285 9.28 -10.02 -1.30
CA SER A 285 9.47 -8.57 -1.23
C SER A 285 8.40 -7.76 -1.99
N GLY A 286 7.44 -8.43 -2.63
CA GLY A 286 6.36 -7.79 -3.39
C GLY A 286 6.73 -7.38 -4.82
N GLN A 287 8.01 -7.51 -5.18
CA GLN A 287 8.54 -7.26 -6.52
C GLN A 287 8.15 -8.39 -7.46
N THR A 288 7.79 -8.06 -8.70
CA THR A 288 7.55 -9.09 -9.71
C THR A 288 8.82 -9.18 -10.55
N TYR A 289 9.28 -10.38 -10.92
CA TYR A 289 10.42 -10.61 -11.82
C TYR A 289 10.00 -11.54 -12.96
N ASP A 290 10.75 -11.52 -14.04
CA ASP A 290 10.72 -12.62 -15.00
C ASP A 290 11.22 -13.90 -14.31
N ARG A 291 10.49 -15.01 -14.49
CA ARG A 291 10.72 -16.25 -13.75
C ARG A 291 12.16 -16.75 -13.96
N ASP A 292 12.62 -16.82 -15.21
CA ASP A 292 13.95 -17.37 -15.53
C ASP A 292 15.10 -16.50 -15.01
N SER A 293 14.85 -15.19 -14.89
CA SER A 293 15.85 -14.22 -14.44
C SER A 293 16.02 -14.25 -12.92
N ILE A 294 14.94 -14.45 -12.16
CA ILE A 294 15.01 -14.59 -10.70
C ILE A 294 15.47 -15.98 -10.27
N PHE A 295 15.12 -17.03 -11.02
CA PHE A 295 15.66 -18.38 -10.78
C PHE A 295 17.18 -18.41 -11.02
N ARG A 296 17.69 -17.86 -12.14
CA ARG A 296 19.14 -17.74 -12.37
C ARG A 296 19.86 -16.96 -11.27
N TRP A 297 19.22 -15.96 -10.69
CA TRP A 297 19.78 -15.19 -9.57
C TRP A 297 19.89 -16.04 -8.30
N PHE A 298 18.85 -16.81 -7.96
CA PHE A 298 18.88 -17.73 -6.82
C PHE A 298 19.84 -18.90 -7.03
N ASP A 299 19.90 -19.46 -8.24
CA ASP A 299 20.82 -20.53 -8.63
C ASP A 299 22.29 -20.09 -8.58
N SER A 300 22.55 -18.79 -8.66
CA SER A 300 23.90 -18.21 -8.44
C SER A 300 24.30 -18.11 -6.95
N GLY A 301 23.51 -18.67 -6.03
CA GLY A 301 23.78 -18.70 -4.59
C GLY A 301 23.41 -17.40 -3.87
N LYS A 302 22.68 -16.49 -4.52
CA LYS A 302 22.32 -15.19 -3.97
C LYS A 302 20.94 -15.27 -3.31
N SER A 303 20.90 -15.17 -1.98
CA SER A 303 19.67 -15.15 -1.16
C SER A 303 19.10 -13.75 -0.94
N THR A 304 19.57 -12.79 -1.72
CA THR A 304 19.12 -11.40 -1.67
C THR A 304 18.18 -11.12 -2.83
N CYS A 305 17.21 -10.25 -2.61
CA CYS A 305 16.43 -9.68 -3.68
C CYS A 305 17.39 -8.93 -4.62
N PRO A 306 17.44 -9.24 -5.93
CA PRO A 306 18.38 -8.63 -6.86
C PRO A 306 18.28 -7.11 -6.92
N LYS A 307 17.12 -6.56 -6.51
CA LYS A 307 16.78 -5.15 -6.66
C LYS A 307 16.75 -4.36 -5.37
N THR A 308 16.29 -4.95 -4.26
CA THR A 308 16.25 -4.26 -2.96
C THR A 308 17.47 -4.55 -2.09
N GLY A 309 18.36 -5.47 -2.51
CA GLY A 309 19.47 -5.96 -1.69
C GLY A 309 19.03 -6.71 -0.42
N GLN A 310 17.72 -6.79 -0.18
CA GLN A 310 17.14 -7.31 1.05
C GLN A 310 17.30 -8.82 1.08
N VAL A 311 17.81 -9.34 2.19
CA VAL A 311 17.93 -10.79 2.40
C VAL A 311 16.54 -11.39 2.44
N LEU A 312 16.24 -12.23 1.45
CA LEU A 312 14.96 -12.93 1.34
C LEU A 312 15.02 -14.16 2.24
N THR A 313 14.28 -14.12 3.35
CA THR A 313 14.14 -15.26 4.28
C THR A 313 13.36 -16.42 3.69
N VAL A 314 12.62 -16.17 2.60
CA VAL A 314 11.85 -17.15 1.83
C VAL A 314 12.15 -16.91 0.35
N LEU A 315 12.66 -17.92 -0.35
CA LEU A 315 12.95 -17.87 -1.80
C LEU A 315 11.78 -18.38 -2.66
N GLU A 316 10.66 -18.77 -2.02
CA GLU A 316 9.44 -19.16 -2.71
C GLU A 316 8.79 -17.95 -3.39
N LEU A 317 8.78 -17.98 -4.71
CA LEU A 317 8.09 -17.00 -5.53
C LEU A 317 6.58 -17.21 -5.44
N VAL A 318 5.84 -16.17 -5.07
CA VAL A 318 4.38 -16.14 -5.12
C VAL A 318 3.93 -15.91 -6.57
N PRO A 319 3.20 -16.84 -7.19
CA PRO A 319 2.65 -16.61 -8.53
C PRO A 319 1.70 -15.41 -8.49
N ASN A 320 1.84 -14.44 -9.41
CA ASN A 320 0.82 -13.40 -9.58
C ASN A 320 -0.41 -14.04 -10.25
N LYS A 321 -1.28 -14.64 -9.44
CA LYS A 321 -2.39 -15.49 -9.88
C LYS A 321 -3.41 -14.71 -10.73
N ALA A 322 -3.66 -13.44 -10.39
CA ALA A 322 -4.52 -12.55 -11.17
C ALA A 322 -3.95 -12.31 -12.58
N LEU A 323 -2.67 -11.94 -12.68
CA LEU A 323 -2.01 -11.75 -13.97
C LEU A 323 -1.93 -13.06 -14.78
N LYS A 324 -1.63 -14.18 -14.11
CA LYS A 324 -1.59 -15.52 -14.71
C LYS A 324 -2.96 -15.92 -15.27
N ASN A 325 -4.05 -15.66 -14.54
CA ASN A 325 -5.42 -15.96 -14.96
C ASN A 325 -5.85 -15.09 -16.15
N LEU A 326 -5.50 -13.80 -16.13
CA LEU A 326 -5.79 -12.85 -17.22
C LEU A 326 -5.05 -13.22 -18.51
N ILE A 327 -3.76 -13.52 -18.40
CA ILE A 327 -2.94 -13.96 -19.53
C ILE A 327 -3.46 -15.29 -20.07
N ALA A 328 -3.77 -16.26 -19.20
CA ALA A 328 -4.32 -17.55 -19.62
C ALA A 328 -5.71 -17.42 -20.27
N LYS A 329 -6.54 -16.46 -19.82
CA LYS A 329 -7.83 -16.16 -20.44
C LYS A 329 -7.64 -15.57 -21.84
N TRP A 330 -6.77 -14.57 -22.00
CA TRP A 330 -6.45 -13.98 -23.30
C TRP A 330 -5.85 -15.00 -24.29
N CYS A 331 -4.94 -15.87 -23.83
CA CYS A 331 -4.37 -16.94 -24.65
C CYS A 331 -5.43 -17.92 -25.17
N ARG A 332 -6.40 -18.29 -24.32
CA ARG A 332 -7.53 -19.16 -24.72
C ARG A 332 -8.43 -18.50 -25.77
N GLU A 333 -8.65 -17.19 -25.63
CA GLU A 333 -9.49 -16.42 -26.55
C GLU A 333 -8.81 -16.15 -27.90
N ASN A 334 -7.46 -16.12 -27.94
CA ASN A 334 -6.69 -15.80 -29.16
C ASN A 334 -5.94 -17.01 -29.75
N GLY A 335 -6.16 -18.23 -29.24
CA GLY A 335 -5.55 -19.46 -29.76
C GLY A 335 -4.03 -19.55 -29.58
N VAL A 336 -3.47 -18.86 -28.58
CA VAL A 336 -2.02 -18.80 -28.32
C VAL A 336 -1.62 -19.87 -27.31
N ALA A 337 -0.62 -20.70 -27.63
CA ALA A 337 -0.15 -21.78 -26.75
C ALA A 337 0.68 -21.20 -25.59
N MET A 338 0.32 -21.55 -24.35
CA MET A 338 1.02 -21.10 -23.15
C MET A 338 2.08 -22.15 -22.74
N GLU A 339 3.36 -21.80 -22.73
CA GLU A 339 4.39 -22.67 -22.14
C GLU A 339 4.25 -22.68 -20.61
N SER A 340 3.68 -23.76 -20.07
CA SER A 340 3.88 -24.12 -18.68
C SER A 340 5.32 -24.61 -18.52
N SER A 341 6.24 -23.74 -18.11
CA SER A 341 7.57 -24.20 -17.63
C SER A 341 7.41 -24.85 -16.25
N GLU A 342 6.86 -26.06 -16.28
CA GLU A 342 7.14 -27.15 -15.34
C GLU A 342 7.79 -28.25 -16.17
N ALA A 343 9.07 -28.07 -16.51
CA ALA A 343 9.89 -29.20 -16.91
C ALA A 343 10.46 -29.86 -15.65
N SER A 344 9.63 -30.68 -14.99
CA SER A 344 10.17 -31.95 -14.54
C SER A 344 9.14 -33.03 -14.86
N LYS A 345 9.49 -33.76 -15.92
CA LYS A 345 8.85 -34.94 -16.48
C LYS A 345 7.52 -34.63 -17.16
N SER A 346 7.52 -34.89 -18.47
CA SER A 346 6.35 -35.39 -19.17
C SER A 346 5.47 -36.21 -18.23
N GLU A 347 4.16 -36.21 -18.44
CA GLU A 347 3.64 -37.36 -19.17
C GLU A 347 2.15 -37.22 -19.55
N PRO A 348 1.69 -38.12 -20.44
CA PRO A 348 0.34 -38.23 -20.97
C PRO A 348 -0.72 -38.37 -19.87
N ALA A 349 -1.91 -38.84 -20.23
CA ALA A 349 -3.07 -39.13 -19.38
C ALA A 349 -2.83 -39.72 -17.95
N GLN A 350 -1.62 -40.20 -17.62
CA GLN A 350 -1.16 -40.62 -16.29
C GLN A 350 -0.93 -39.48 -15.27
N ALA A 351 -0.56 -38.25 -15.67
CA ALA A 351 -0.31 -37.16 -14.72
C ALA A 351 -1.60 -36.58 -14.09
N VAL A 352 -2.71 -36.57 -14.85
CA VAL A 352 -4.05 -36.26 -14.33
C VAL A 352 -4.47 -37.33 -13.29
N ALA A 353 -4.10 -38.59 -13.51
CA ALA A 353 -4.32 -39.66 -12.54
C ALA A 353 -3.41 -39.54 -11.32
N ALA A 354 -2.17 -39.04 -11.46
CA ALA A 354 -1.24 -38.81 -10.34
C ALA A 354 -1.63 -37.61 -9.47
N ASN A 355 -2.09 -36.49 -10.05
CA ASN A 355 -2.66 -35.39 -9.27
C ASN A 355 -3.97 -35.79 -8.60
N LYS A 356 -4.81 -36.59 -9.27
CA LYS A 356 -5.99 -37.18 -8.65
C LYS A 356 -5.61 -38.16 -7.54
N ALA A 357 -4.59 -39.00 -7.72
CA ALA A 357 -4.12 -39.94 -6.72
C ALA A 357 -3.47 -39.24 -5.52
N ALA A 358 -2.72 -38.17 -5.74
CA ALA A 358 -2.15 -37.33 -4.68
C ALA A 358 -3.23 -36.58 -3.91
N LEU A 359 -4.26 -36.09 -4.60
CA LEU A 359 -5.42 -35.44 -4.01
C LEU A 359 -6.31 -36.44 -3.24
N GLU A 360 -6.52 -37.64 -3.79
CA GLU A 360 -7.24 -38.73 -3.11
C GLU A 360 -6.42 -39.26 -1.92
N ALA A 361 -5.09 -39.31 -2.03
CA ALA A 361 -4.19 -39.64 -0.92
C ALA A 361 -4.22 -38.56 0.16
N ALA A 362 -4.22 -37.27 -0.20
CA ALA A 362 -4.39 -36.17 0.75
C ALA A 362 -5.76 -36.25 1.45
N ARG A 363 -6.83 -36.57 0.70
CA ARG A 363 -8.17 -36.80 1.25
C ARG A 363 -8.23 -38.01 2.17
N MET A 364 -7.62 -39.15 1.79
CA MET A 364 -7.51 -40.34 2.63
C MET A 364 -6.69 -40.06 3.89
N THR A 365 -5.58 -39.34 3.76
CA THR A 365 -4.72 -38.93 4.88
C THR A 365 -5.48 -38.02 5.84
N ALA A 366 -6.19 -37.00 5.32
CA ALA A 366 -7.06 -36.15 6.14
C ALA A 366 -8.09 -36.99 6.90
N SER A 367 -8.79 -37.92 6.24
CA SER A 367 -9.76 -38.81 6.91
C SER A 367 -9.12 -39.72 7.96
N PHE A 368 -7.91 -40.21 7.69
CA PHE A 368 -7.17 -41.08 8.60
C PHE A 368 -6.73 -40.33 9.85
N LEU A 369 -6.19 -39.11 9.70
CA LEU A 369 -5.80 -38.26 10.82
C LEU A 369 -7.03 -37.85 11.65
N VAL A 370 -8.18 -37.57 11.03
CA VAL A 370 -9.45 -37.32 11.75
C VAL A 370 -9.87 -38.54 12.57
N LYS A 371 -9.78 -39.73 11.97
CA LYS A 371 -10.09 -40.98 12.68
C LYS A 371 -9.11 -41.24 13.82
N LYS A 372 -7.83 -40.92 13.63
CA LYS A 372 -6.78 -41.04 14.65
C LYS A 372 -6.98 -40.06 15.81
N LEU A 373 -7.38 -38.81 15.54
CA LEU A 373 -7.83 -37.85 16.57
C LEU A 373 -9.07 -38.34 17.32
N SER A 374 -9.95 -39.06 16.65
CA SER A 374 -11.16 -39.61 17.29
C SER A 374 -10.87 -40.78 18.23
N ILE A 375 -9.70 -41.40 18.10
CA ILE A 375 -9.26 -42.57 18.85
C ILE A 375 -8.10 -42.21 19.82
N SER A 376 -7.48 -41.03 19.70
CA SER A 376 -6.35 -40.65 20.56
C SER A 376 -6.80 -40.47 22.02
N PHE A 377 -6.21 -41.27 22.92
CA PHE A 377 -6.50 -41.27 24.37
C PHE A 377 -5.51 -40.45 25.21
N SER A 378 -4.53 -39.78 24.58
CA SER A 378 -3.48 -38.99 25.25
C SER A 378 -3.31 -37.61 24.60
N PRO A 379 -3.08 -36.53 25.38
CA PRO A 379 -2.88 -35.18 24.86
C PRO A 379 -1.66 -35.07 23.92
N ASP A 380 -0.59 -35.80 24.18
CA ASP A 380 0.61 -35.80 23.33
C ASP A 380 0.39 -36.51 22.00
N ALA A 381 -0.49 -37.51 21.98
CA ALA A 381 -0.92 -38.16 20.75
C ALA A 381 -1.83 -37.23 19.93
N ALA A 382 -2.74 -36.50 20.58
CA ALA A 382 -3.59 -35.51 19.93
C ALA A 382 -2.77 -34.37 19.31
N ASN A 383 -1.77 -33.84 20.03
CA ASN A 383 -0.88 -32.77 19.53
C ASN A 383 -0.16 -33.14 18.24
N ARG A 384 0.39 -34.36 18.18
CA ARG A 384 1.06 -34.85 16.96
C ARG A 384 0.11 -34.90 15.76
N VAL A 385 -1.12 -35.35 15.98
CA VAL A 385 -2.09 -35.44 14.89
C VAL A 385 -2.62 -34.05 14.49
N VAL A 386 -2.81 -33.13 15.45
CA VAL A 386 -3.16 -31.73 15.15
C VAL A 386 -2.04 -31.06 14.35
N HIS A 387 -0.77 -31.32 14.70
CA HIS A 387 0.38 -30.82 13.95
C HIS A 387 0.42 -31.37 12.51
N GLU A 388 0.15 -32.67 12.32
CA GLU A 388 0.04 -33.27 10.98
C GLU A 388 -1.12 -32.65 10.17
N ILE A 389 -2.27 -32.38 10.79
CA ILE A 389 -3.40 -31.68 10.15
C ILE A 389 -3.02 -30.24 9.78
N GLN A 390 -2.23 -29.57 10.62
CA GLN A 390 -1.71 -28.24 10.34
C GLN A 390 -0.78 -28.26 9.12
N LEU A 391 0.12 -29.24 9.02
CA LEU A 391 1.02 -29.42 7.87
C LEU A 391 0.23 -29.68 6.58
N LEU A 392 -0.80 -30.53 6.64
CA LEU A 392 -1.70 -30.75 5.50
C LEU A 392 -2.47 -29.49 5.12
N SER A 393 -2.93 -28.69 6.09
CA SER A 393 -3.67 -27.45 5.81
C SER A 393 -2.79 -26.36 5.16
N LYS A 394 -1.47 -26.42 5.39
CA LYS A 394 -0.48 -25.53 4.77
C LYS A 394 -0.16 -25.89 3.31
N SER A 395 -0.37 -27.15 2.90
CA SER A 395 0.07 -27.62 1.57
C SER A 395 -0.78 -27.11 0.39
N GLY A 396 -2.03 -26.69 0.62
CA GLY A 396 -2.87 -26.19 -0.47
C GLY A 396 -4.33 -25.91 -0.07
N ALA A 397 -5.07 -25.23 -0.96
CA ALA A 397 -6.49 -24.93 -0.76
C ALA A 397 -7.37 -26.19 -0.76
N ASP A 398 -7.07 -27.14 -1.64
CA ASP A 398 -7.80 -28.41 -1.72
C ASP A 398 -7.62 -29.25 -0.45
N SER A 399 -6.41 -29.29 0.11
CA SER A 399 -6.14 -29.92 1.41
C SER A 399 -6.96 -29.32 2.55
N ARG A 400 -7.16 -27.98 2.55
CA ARG A 400 -8.00 -27.28 3.54
C ARG A 400 -9.47 -27.64 3.38
N ALA A 401 -9.95 -27.81 2.14
CA ALA A 401 -11.31 -28.28 1.86
C ALA A 401 -11.50 -29.71 2.37
N PHE A 402 -10.58 -30.64 2.08
CA PHE A 402 -10.69 -32.03 2.57
C PHE A 402 -10.65 -32.13 4.09
N VAL A 403 -9.81 -31.34 4.76
CA VAL A 403 -9.79 -31.30 6.23
C VAL A 403 -11.12 -30.78 6.77
N GLY A 404 -11.70 -29.74 6.17
CA GLY A 404 -13.03 -29.22 6.54
C GLY A 404 -14.18 -30.21 6.29
N GLU A 405 -14.08 -31.04 5.25
CA GLU A 405 -15.08 -32.07 4.89
C GLU A 405 -14.88 -33.41 5.62
N ALA A 406 -13.67 -33.68 6.12
CA ALA A 406 -13.34 -34.93 6.77
C ALA A 406 -14.05 -35.03 8.13
N GLY A 407 -15.18 -35.72 8.10
CA GLY A 407 -16.11 -35.89 9.22
C GLY A 407 -17.55 -36.11 8.76
N GLU A 408 -17.90 -35.68 7.54
CA GLU A 408 -19.28 -35.74 7.01
C GLU A 408 -19.59 -36.99 6.16
N CYS A 409 -18.65 -37.94 6.01
CA CYS A 409 -18.90 -39.20 5.29
C CYS A 409 -19.69 -40.20 6.15
N GLY A 410 -20.92 -39.81 6.49
CA GLY A 410 -21.91 -40.60 7.19
C GLY A 410 -23.31 -40.19 6.76
N GLY A 411 -23.60 -40.11 5.46
CA GLY A 411 -24.93 -39.68 5.04
C GLY A 411 -25.17 -39.50 3.55
N ARG A 412 -24.69 -40.41 2.69
CA ARG A 412 -25.31 -40.69 1.37
C ARG A 412 -24.62 -41.89 0.70
N ARG A 413 -24.87 -43.09 1.24
CA ARG A 413 -24.88 -44.31 0.43
C ARG A 413 -26.29 -44.86 0.49
N ALA A 414 -26.90 -44.95 -0.69
CA ALA A 414 -28.09 -45.77 -0.90
C ALA A 414 -27.82 -47.16 -0.31
N GLN A 415 -28.65 -47.57 0.66
CA GLN A 415 -28.70 -48.97 1.09
C GLN A 415 -29.32 -49.81 -0.03
N PRO A 416 -28.96 -51.10 -0.10
CA PRO A 416 -30.01 -52.10 0.00
C PRO A 416 -29.94 -52.81 1.35
N ARG A 417 -31.14 -53.06 1.87
CA ARG A 417 -31.48 -53.59 3.18
C ARG A 417 -30.87 -54.97 3.44
N VAL A 418 -30.33 -55.18 4.64
CA VAL A 418 -30.57 -56.40 5.45
C VAL A 418 -30.59 -56.00 6.94
N ARG A 419 -31.65 -56.38 7.64
CA ARG A 419 -31.86 -56.22 9.10
C ARG A 419 -31.02 -57.25 9.86
N SER A 420 -30.42 -56.87 11.00
CA SER A 420 -30.75 -57.44 12.32
C SER A 420 -29.83 -56.97 13.48
N HIS A 421 -30.47 -56.56 14.58
CA HIS A 421 -30.09 -56.59 16.02
C HIS A 421 -29.21 -55.50 16.70
N LEU A 422 -29.86 -54.88 17.72
CA LEU A 422 -29.43 -54.15 18.93
C LEU A 422 -28.88 -52.70 18.82
N PRO A 423 -29.42 -51.70 19.56
CA PRO A 423 -28.91 -50.33 19.52
C PRO A 423 -27.79 -50.12 20.56
N ALA A 424 -26.55 -50.01 20.08
CA ALA A 424 -25.51 -49.27 20.79
C ALA A 424 -25.78 -47.76 20.64
N PRO A 425 -25.42 -46.91 21.63
CA PRO A 425 -25.69 -45.47 21.54
C PRO A 425 -24.96 -44.85 20.35
N PRO A 426 -25.57 -43.90 19.63
CA PRO A 426 -24.99 -43.35 18.41
C PRO A 426 -23.77 -42.51 18.79
N ARG A 427 -22.57 -43.04 18.54
CA ARG A 427 -21.34 -42.25 18.51
C ARG A 427 -21.44 -41.29 17.31
N ARG A 428 -21.98 -40.09 17.54
CA ARG A 428 -21.92 -39.00 16.56
C ARG A 428 -20.44 -38.75 16.26
N ASN A 429 -20.02 -39.01 15.02
CA ASN A 429 -18.67 -38.63 14.57
C ASN A 429 -18.61 -37.10 14.55
N LEU A 430 -18.08 -36.50 15.61
CA LEU A 430 -17.86 -35.05 15.64
C LEU A 430 -16.94 -34.65 14.47
N SER A 431 -17.31 -33.58 13.76
CA SER A 431 -16.51 -33.01 12.67
C SER A 431 -15.11 -32.61 13.17
N ILE A 432 -14.11 -32.55 12.29
CA ILE A 432 -12.75 -32.19 12.73
C ILE A 432 -12.74 -30.84 13.45
N VAL A 433 -13.59 -29.92 12.98
CA VAL A 433 -13.76 -28.58 13.54
C VAL A 433 -14.31 -28.67 14.96
N GLU A 434 -15.34 -29.47 15.20
CA GLU A 434 -15.91 -29.66 16.54
C GLU A 434 -14.88 -30.24 17.53
N LYS A 435 -14.01 -31.14 17.07
CA LYS A 435 -12.91 -31.67 17.90
C LYS A 435 -11.84 -30.63 18.18
N LEU A 436 -11.43 -29.85 17.18
CA LEU A 436 -10.50 -28.74 17.38
C LEU A 436 -11.08 -27.71 18.36
N VAL A 437 -12.37 -27.38 18.22
CA VAL A 437 -13.11 -26.51 19.14
C VAL A 437 -13.13 -27.07 20.56
N HIS A 438 -13.35 -28.38 20.73
CA HIS A 438 -13.28 -29.03 22.04
C HIS A 438 -11.86 -28.94 22.63
N LEU A 439 -10.82 -29.21 21.83
CA LEU A 439 -9.42 -29.11 22.26
C LEU A 439 -9.03 -27.68 22.65
N VAL A 440 -9.55 -26.65 21.97
CA VAL A 440 -9.36 -25.26 22.37
C VAL A 440 -10.01 -24.95 23.72
N ARG A 441 -11.15 -25.59 24.06
CA ARG A 441 -11.84 -25.35 25.33
C ARG A 441 -11.23 -26.11 26.50
N THR A 442 -10.84 -27.37 26.30
CA THR A 442 -10.47 -28.29 27.40
C THR A 442 -9.00 -28.72 27.37
N GLY A 443 -8.26 -28.42 26.31
CA GLY A 443 -6.88 -28.86 26.13
C GLY A 443 -5.86 -28.08 26.97
N PRO A 444 -4.65 -28.65 27.18
CA PRO A 444 -3.53 -27.90 27.74
C PRO A 444 -3.07 -26.78 26.79
N THR A 445 -2.32 -25.80 27.28
CA THR A 445 -1.90 -24.60 26.52
C THR A 445 -1.21 -24.93 25.20
N SER A 446 -0.31 -25.91 25.18
CA SER A 446 0.35 -26.40 23.95
C SER A 446 -0.64 -26.90 22.90
N THR A 447 -1.63 -27.70 23.31
CA THR A 447 -2.69 -28.20 22.44
C THR A 447 -3.62 -27.09 21.96
N LYS A 448 -3.94 -26.12 22.83
CA LYS A 448 -4.77 -24.96 22.48
C LYS A 448 -4.10 -24.13 21.39
N LYS A 449 -2.80 -23.89 21.51
CA LYS A 449 -2.01 -23.19 20.49
C LYS A 449 -2.04 -23.89 19.14
N ASP A 450 -1.76 -25.19 19.10
CA ASP A 450 -1.76 -25.97 17.86
C ASP A 450 -3.16 -26.07 17.24
N ALA A 451 -4.19 -26.25 18.07
CA ALA A 451 -5.58 -26.27 17.62
C ALA A 451 -6.03 -24.91 17.07
N LEU A 452 -5.68 -23.80 17.72
CA LEU A 452 -5.95 -22.44 17.23
C LEU A 452 -5.19 -22.15 15.93
N ALA A 453 -3.96 -22.63 15.78
CA ALA A 453 -3.19 -22.47 14.54
C ALA A 453 -3.77 -23.29 13.37
N ALA A 454 -4.28 -24.49 13.64
CA ALA A 454 -5.02 -25.29 12.66
C ALA A 454 -6.32 -24.59 12.26
N LEU A 455 -7.09 -24.09 13.23
CA LEU A 455 -8.32 -23.32 12.98
C LEU A 455 -8.03 -22.04 12.18
N LEU A 456 -6.97 -21.30 12.50
CA LEU A 456 -6.55 -20.11 11.74
C LEU A 456 -6.28 -20.44 10.26
N SER A 457 -5.66 -21.59 10.01
CA SER A 457 -5.37 -22.09 8.66
C SER A 457 -6.66 -22.47 7.91
N LEU A 458 -7.63 -23.07 8.61
CA LEU A 458 -8.94 -23.43 8.04
C LEU A 458 -9.83 -22.23 7.76
N VAL A 459 -9.84 -21.22 8.66
CA VAL A 459 -10.48 -19.92 8.42
C VAL A 459 -9.87 -19.24 7.19
N GLY A 460 -8.66 -19.63 6.78
CA GLY A 460 -8.01 -19.31 5.51
C GLY A 460 -8.93 -19.32 4.29
N GLU A 461 -9.83 -20.30 4.22
CA GLU A 461 -10.75 -20.51 3.11
C GLU A 461 -12.14 -19.95 3.41
N ARG A 462 -12.66 -19.11 2.49
CA ARG A 462 -13.96 -18.44 2.66
C ARG A 462 -15.12 -19.45 2.74
N GLU A 463 -15.04 -20.54 2.00
CA GLU A 463 -16.08 -21.58 1.92
C GLU A 463 -16.26 -22.35 3.25
N ASN A 464 -15.22 -22.40 4.08
CA ASN A 464 -15.28 -23.08 5.36
C ASN A 464 -15.87 -22.21 6.48
N VAL A 465 -15.95 -20.89 6.31
CA VAL A 465 -16.28 -19.95 7.40
C VAL A 465 -17.66 -20.20 7.99
N GLY A 466 -18.67 -20.52 7.17
CA GLY A 466 -20.02 -20.85 7.66
C GLY A 466 -19.98 -22.05 8.61
N LYS A 467 -19.36 -23.16 8.18
CA LYS A 467 -19.20 -24.37 9.00
C LYS A 467 -18.40 -24.12 10.29
N LEU A 468 -17.37 -23.27 10.22
CA LEU A 468 -16.55 -22.91 11.39
C LEU A 468 -17.34 -22.07 12.40
N VAL A 469 -18.21 -21.18 11.92
CA VAL A 469 -19.11 -20.39 12.76
C VAL A 469 -20.14 -21.31 13.43
N ASP A 470 -20.78 -22.21 12.68
CA ASP A 470 -21.77 -23.17 13.20
C ASP A 470 -21.18 -24.12 14.25
N ALA A 471 -19.91 -24.53 14.06
CA ALA A 471 -19.19 -25.34 15.03
C ALA A 471 -18.75 -24.58 16.31
N GLY A 472 -19.00 -23.27 16.39
CA GLY A 472 -18.73 -22.45 17.57
C GLY A 472 -17.26 -22.06 17.75
N VAL A 473 -16.51 -21.89 16.65
CA VAL A 473 -15.10 -21.46 16.69
C VAL A 473 -14.96 -20.07 17.30
N ALA A 474 -15.89 -19.14 17.03
CA ALA A 474 -15.86 -17.80 17.62
C ALA A 474 -15.90 -17.85 19.16
N GLN A 475 -16.79 -18.68 19.73
CA GLN A 475 -16.90 -18.87 21.18
C GLN A 475 -15.63 -19.50 21.78
N ALA A 476 -15.05 -20.48 21.09
CA ALA A 476 -13.84 -21.16 21.57
C ALA A 476 -12.61 -20.24 21.52
N ALA A 477 -12.42 -19.51 20.41
CA ALA A 477 -11.34 -18.55 20.31
C ALA A 477 -11.48 -17.42 21.34
N LEU A 478 -12.70 -16.90 21.56
CA LEU A 478 -12.94 -15.95 22.64
C LEU A 478 -12.60 -16.53 23.99
N SER A 479 -13.00 -17.77 24.30
CA SER A 479 -12.68 -18.41 25.59
C SER A 479 -11.17 -18.47 25.87
N ALA A 480 -10.36 -18.72 24.84
CA ALA A 480 -8.91 -18.84 24.94
C ALA A 480 -8.14 -17.51 24.73
N ILE A 481 -8.82 -16.38 24.50
CA ILE A 481 -8.17 -15.11 24.09
C ILE A 481 -7.14 -14.59 25.08
N SER A 482 -7.36 -14.82 26.38
CA SER A 482 -6.46 -14.37 27.45
C SER A 482 -5.32 -15.36 27.74
N GLU A 483 -5.38 -16.57 27.21
CA GLU A 483 -4.39 -17.63 27.44
C GLU A 483 -3.45 -17.77 26.24
N GLU A 484 -3.96 -17.59 25.03
CA GLU A 484 -3.23 -17.84 23.78
C GLU A 484 -3.42 -16.68 22.79
N GLU A 485 -2.32 -16.03 22.43
CA GLU A 485 -2.30 -14.87 21.53
C GLU A 485 -2.94 -15.19 20.16
N THR A 486 -2.84 -16.46 19.71
CA THR A 486 -3.34 -16.93 18.41
C THR A 486 -4.85 -16.80 18.27
N ALA A 487 -5.57 -16.77 19.40
CA ALA A 487 -7.02 -16.60 19.42
C ALA A 487 -7.47 -15.27 18.82
N ALA A 488 -6.76 -14.17 19.09
CA ALA A 488 -7.09 -12.85 18.53
C ALA A 488 -6.97 -12.85 17.00
N ALA A 489 -5.98 -13.56 16.45
CA ALA A 489 -5.80 -13.70 15.01
C ALA A 489 -6.92 -14.54 14.36
N VAL A 490 -7.38 -15.61 15.02
CA VAL A 490 -8.53 -16.41 14.55
C VAL A 490 -9.79 -15.55 14.47
N LEU A 491 -10.06 -14.74 15.50
CA LEU A 491 -11.23 -13.84 15.53
C LEU A 491 -11.15 -12.76 14.44
N ALA A 492 -9.98 -12.16 14.23
CA ALA A 492 -9.77 -11.19 13.16
C ALA A 492 -9.98 -11.81 11.77
N ALA A 493 -9.49 -13.03 11.56
CA ALA A 493 -9.66 -13.77 10.31
C ALA A 493 -11.13 -14.14 10.04
N LEU A 494 -11.86 -14.56 11.08
CA LEU A 494 -13.30 -14.84 11.01
C LEU A 494 -14.09 -13.57 10.68
N ALA A 495 -13.84 -12.47 11.38
CA ALA A 495 -14.49 -11.18 11.12
C ALA A 495 -14.24 -10.68 9.68
N LYS A 496 -13.04 -10.93 9.13
CA LYS A 496 -12.69 -10.53 7.75
C LYS A 496 -13.51 -11.27 6.69
N ARG A 497 -13.79 -12.56 6.92
CA ARG A 497 -14.31 -13.49 5.89
C ARG A 497 -15.79 -13.87 6.02
N GLY A 498 -16.50 -13.35 7.04
CA GLY A 498 -17.96 -13.49 7.14
C GLY A 498 -18.51 -13.88 8.51
N GLY A 499 -17.66 -14.10 9.52
CA GLY A 499 -18.09 -14.47 10.88
C GLY A 499 -18.30 -13.28 11.83
N ALA A 500 -18.46 -12.05 11.32
CA ALA A 500 -18.53 -10.85 12.16
C ALA A 500 -19.77 -10.85 13.07
N GLU A 501 -20.94 -11.22 12.53
CA GLU A 501 -22.21 -11.29 13.28
C GLU A 501 -22.12 -12.29 14.43
N ALA A 502 -21.56 -13.47 14.18
CA ALA A 502 -21.37 -14.49 15.20
C ALA A 502 -20.43 -14.07 16.34
N ILE A 503 -19.46 -13.18 16.07
CA ILE A 503 -18.56 -12.67 17.11
C ILE A 503 -19.29 -11.63 17.97
N VAL A 504 -20.02 -10.70 17.36
CA VAL A 504 -20.75 -9.64 18.10
C VAL A 504 -21.98 -10.18 18.84
N GLY A 505 -22.58 -11.27 18.36
CA GLY A 505 -23.66 -11.95 19.05
C GLY A 505 -23.24 -12.72 20.31
N ILE A 506 -21.93 -12.81 20.60
CA ILE A 506 -21.44 -13.43 21.83
C ILE A 506 -21.34 -12.39 22.94
N ASP A 507 -22.02 -12.65 24.05
CA ASP A 507 -22.03 -11.77 25.22
C ASP A 507 -20.61 -11.48 25.72
N GLY A 508 -20.28 -10.18 25.81
CA GLY A 508 -18.98 -9.72 26.29
C GLY A 508 -17.82 -9.90 25.31
N ALA A 509 -18.05 -10.37 24.07
CA ALA A 509 -16.99 -10.55 23.07
C ALA A 509 -16.18 -9.27 22.81
N VAL A 510 -16.88 -8.16 22.59
CA VAL A 510 -16.27 -6.85 22.34
C VAL A 510 -15.45 -6.38 23.55
N ALA A 511 -15.97 -6.58 24.76
CA ALA A 511 -15.26 -6.22 25.99
C ALA A 511 -13.96 -7.01 26.15
N ARG A 512 -13.97 -8.31 25.82
CA ARG A 512 -12.76 -9.16 25.86
C ARG A 512 -11.74 -8.76 24.79
N LEU A 513 -12.19 -8.41 23.58
CA LEU A 513 -11.30 -7.88 22.53
C LEU A 513 -10.67 -6.54 22.92
N VAL A 514 -11.43 -5.65 23.56
CA VAL A 514 -10.90 -4.38 24.09
C VAL A 514 -9.94 -4.62 25.26
N ALA A 515 -10.19 -5.63 26.11
CA ALA A 515 -9.26 -6.01 27.18
C ALA A 515 -7.93 -6.53 26.60
N GLU A 516 -7.99 -7.36 25.56
CA GLU A 516 -6.80 -7.88 24.86
C GLU A 516 -6.04 -6.77 24.14
N MET A 517 -6.74 -5.79 23.58
CA MET A 517 -6.14 -4.58 23.02
C MET A 517 -5.32 -3.78 24.06
N ARG A 518 -5.67 -3.85 25.36
CA ARG A 518 -4.93 -3.19 26.45
C ARG A 518 -3.79 -4.03 27.01
N ARG A 519 -4.01 -5.34 27.21
CA ARG A 519 -3.12 -6.21 28.00
C ARG A 519 -2.38 -7.28 27.20
N GLY A 520 -2.75 -7.50 25.95
CA GLY A 520 -2.11 -8.50 25.09
C GLY A 520 -0.70 -8.12 24.67
N THR A 521 -0.01 -9.05 24.02
CA THR A 521 1.27 -8.80 23.35
C THR A 521 1.10 -7.86 22.16
N GLU A 522 2.19 -7.29 21.65
CA GLU A 522 2.12 -6.41 20.46
C GLU A 522 1.43 -7.09 19.27
N TRP A 523 1.60 -8.41 19.11
CA TRP A 523 0.92 -9.20 18.07
C TRP A 523 -0.57 -9.44 18.40
N ALA A 524 -0.90 -9.78 19.64
CA ALA A 524 -2.30 -9.96 20.07
C ALA A 524 -3.09 -8.64 20.01
N ARG A 525 -2.51 -7.52 20.45
CA ARG A 525 -3.07 -6.17 20.38
C ARG A 525 -3.37 -5.76 18.95
N GLU A 526 -2.43 -6.01 18.03
CA GLU A 526 -2.61 -5.70 16.61
C GLU A 526 -3.79 -6.48 16.01
N ASN A 527 -3.93 -7.76 16.34
CA ASN A 527 -4.99 -8.62 15.86
C ASN A 527 -6.35 -8.33 16.52
N ALA A 528 -6.37 -8.06 17.82
CA ALA A 528 -7.58 -7.65 18.54
C ALA A 528 -8.13 -6.34 17.99
N THR A 529 -7.25 -5.35 17.75
CA THR A 529 -7.63 -4.07 17.11
C THR A 529 -8.13 -4.28 15.69
N ALA A 530 -7.50 -5.19 14.92
CA ALA A 530 -7.95 -5.54 13.58
C ALA A 530 -9.36 -6.15 13.59
N ALA A 531 -9.64 -7.06 14.52
CA ALA A 531 -10.97 -7.65 14.71
C ALA A 531 -11.99 -6.54 15.01
N LEU A 532 -11.73 -5.66 15.97
CA LEU A 532 -12.62 -4.55 16.33
C LEU A 532 -12.92 -3.62 15.14
N VAL A 533 -11.91 -3.24 14.36
CA VAL A 533 -12.10 -2.42 13.14
C VAL A 533 -12.97 -3.15 12.12
N LEU A 534 -12.76 -4.45 11.91
CA LEU A 534 -13.52 -5.25 10.96
C LEU A 534 -14.99 -5.39 11.40
N LEU A 535 -15.24 -5.62 12.69
CA LEU A 535 -16.59 -5.66 13.26
C LEU A 535 -17.30 -4.32 13.05
N CYS A 536 -16.66 -3.20 13.39
CA CYS A 536 -17.22 -1.86 13.22
C CYS A 536 -17.51 -1.53 11.75
N ARG A 537 -16.64 -1.94 10.81
CA ARG A 537 -16.85 -1.70 9.38
C ARG A 537 -17.94 -2.57 8.76
N ARG A 538 -18.11 -3.81 9.22
CA ARG A 538 -19.08 -4.77 8.66
C ARG A 538 -20.47 -4.60 9.25
N LEU A 539 -20.57 -4.39 10.55
CA LEU A 539 -21.84 -4.35 11.29
C LEU A 539 -22.31 -2.93 11.62
N GLY A 540 -21.48 -1.92 11.34
CA GLY A 540 -21.83 -0.52 11.55
C GLY A 540 -22.24 -0.21 12.99
N ALA A 541 -23.41 0.39 13.15
CA ALA A 541 -23.89 0.90 14.44
C ALA A 541 -23.93 -0.15 15.55
N CYS A 542 -24.33 -1.39 15.26
CA CYS A 542 -24.45 -2.47 16.25
C CYS A 542 -23.10 -2.80 16.91
N ALA A 543 -22.00 -2.81 16.15
CA ALA A 543 -20.68 -3.07 16.71
C ALA A 543 -20.08 -1.82 17.38
N VAL A 544 -20.30 -0.62 16.80
CA VAL A 544 -19.72 0.62 17.33
C VAL A 544 -20.32 0.99 18.68
N THR A 545 -21.63 0.80 18.88
CA THR A 545 -22.28 1.02 20.18
C THR A 545 -21.67 0.13 21.27
N GLN A 546 -21.47 -1.16 20.98
CA GLN A 546 -20.85 -2.09 21.93
C GLN A 546 -19.40 -1.72 22.24
N VAL A 547 -18.62 -1.28 21.24
CA VAL A 547 -17.23 -0.83 21.44
C VAL A 547 -17.19 0.39 22.35
N MET A 548 -18.04 1.39 22.08
CA MET A 548 -18.12 2.63 22.86
C MET A 548 -18.68 2.41 24.26
N ALA A 549 -19.51 1.39 24.47
CA ALA A 549 -20.02 1.01 25.78
C ALA A 549 -18.94 0.44 26.70
N VAL A 550 -17.76 0.02 26.18
CA VAL A 550 -16.67 -0.51 27.02
C VAL A 550 -15.92 0.65 27.72
N PRO A 551 -15.91 0.70 29.06
CA PRO A 551 -15.28 1.81 29.79
C PRO A 551 -13.77 1.93 29.50
N GLY A 552 -13.32 3.13 29.14
CA GLY A 552 -11.91 3.43 28.85
C GLY A 552 -11.42 2.96 27.47
N VAL A 553 -12.33 2.62 26.55
CA VAL A 553 -11.96 2.27 25.17
C VAL A 553 -11.25 3.41 24.45
N GLU A 554 -11.64 4.66 24.71
CA GLU A 554 -11.02 5.85 24.13
C GLU A 554 -9.56 5.97 24.56
N TRP A 555 -9.28 5.78 25.84
CA TRP A 555 -7.92 5.78 26.38
C TRP A 555 -7.10 4.65 25.77
N ALA A 556 -7.66 3.45 25.65
CA ALA A 556 -6.98 2.31 25.04
C ALA A 556 -6.64 2.54 23.55
N ILE A 557 -7.52 3.23 22.81
CA ILE A 557 -7.25 3.64 21.42
C ILE A 557 -6.12 4.67 21.37
N TRP A 558 -6.16 5.67 22.25
CA TRP A 558 -5.14 6.72 22.32
C TRP A 558 -3.77 6.17 22.71
N GLU A 559 -3.71 5.30 23.73
CA GLU A 559 -2.49 4.64 24.18
C GLU A 559 -1.89 3.81 23.04
N LEU A 560 -2.68 2.98 22.36
CA LEU A 560 -2.18 2.14 21.28
C LEU A 560 -1.71 2.94 20.06
N MET A 561 -2.27 4.13 19.83
CA MET A 561 -1.77 5.06 18.81
C MET A 561 -0.39 5.64 19.16
N GLY A 562 -0.07 5.79 20.45
CA GLY A 562 1.22 6.30 20.91
C GLY A 562 2.30 5.23 21.04
N THR A 563 1.97 4.08 21.63
CA THR A 563 2.95 3.07 22.08
C THR A 563 3.00 1.82 21.21
N GLY A 564 2.00 1.57 20.35
CA GLY A 564 1.90 0.35 19.56
C GLY A 564 2.83 0.31 18.34
N THR A 565 2.98 -0.89 17.75
CA THR A 565 3.63 -1.07 16.43
C THR A 565 2.99 -0.21 15.32
N GLU A 566 3.72 0.07 14.24
CA GLU A 566 3.22 0.86 13.12
C GLU A 566 1.90 0.32 12.51
N ARG A 567 1.72 -1.01 12.52
CA ARG A 567 0.45 -1.63 12.08
C ARG A 567 -0.67 -1.43 13.10
N ALA A 568 -0.36 -1.58 14.40
CA ALA A 568 -1.32 -1.35 15.48
C ALA A 568 -1.77 0.12 15.52
N ARG A 569 -0.85 1.09 15.37
CA ARG A 569 -1.14 2.53 15.29
C ARG A 569 -2.13 2.86 14.18
N ARG A 570 -1.90 2.36 12.96
CA ARG A 570 -2.81 2.58 11.82
C ARG A 570 -4.20 1.99 12.04
N LYS A 571 -4.28 0.81 12.67
CA LYS A 571 -5.54 0.15 13.02
C LYS A 571 -6.28 0.90 14.14
N ALA A 572 -5.57 1.33 15.18
CA ALA A 572 -6.11 2.13 16.28
C ALA A 572 -6.64 3.49 15.80
N ALA A 573 -5.88 4.19 14.95
CA ALA A 573 -6.32 5.44 14.32
C ALA A 573 -7.57 5.23 13.43
N SER A 574 -7.69 4.07 12.79
CA SER A 574 -8.88 3.71 12.03
C SER A 574 -10.09 3.45 12.94
N LEU A 575 -9.91 2.72 14.03
CA LEU A 575 -10.95 2.49 15.04
C LEU A 575 -11.44 3.80 15.64
N GLY A 576 -10.52 4.67 16.07
CA GLY A 576 -10.85 5.98 16.63
C GLY A 576 -11.54 6.93 15.66
N ARG A 577 -11.27 6.83 14.34
CA ARG A 577 -12.04 7.58 13.32
C ARG A 577 -13.47 7.06 13.19
N ILE A 578 -13.66 5.74 13.23
CA ILE A 578 -14.99 5.13 13.13
C ILE A 578 -15.84 5.53 14.36
N CYS A 579 -15.28 5.39 15.57
CA CYS A 579 -15.95 5.78 16.80
C CYS A 579 -16.34 7.27 16.82
N ARG A 580 -15.42 8.17 16.44
CA ARG A 580 -15.70 9.62 16.40
C ARG A 580 -16.77 9.99 15.38
N ARG A 581 -16.74 9.39 14.19
CA ARG A 581 -17.78 9.61 13.17
C ARG A 581 -19.15 9.17 13.66
N TRP A 582 -19.21 8.04 14.35
CA TRP A 582 -20.47 7.54 14.90
C TRP A 582 -20.98 8.38 16.08
N ALA A 583 -20.09 8.86 16.95
CA ALA A 583 -20.45 9.80 18.02
C ALA A 583 -21.01 11.12 17.47
N ALA A 584 -20.39 11.66 16.41
CA ALA A 584 -20.89 12.86 15.73
C ALA A 584 -22.26 12.64 15.05
N ALA A 585 -22.46 11.49 14.41
CA ALA A 585 -23.74 11.13 13.80
C ALA A 585 -24.85 10.94 14.85
N SER A 586 -24.53 10.27 15.97
CA SER A 586 -25.49 10.05 17.06
C SER A 586 -25.89 11.36 17.77
N ALA A 587 -24.96 12.32 17.87
CA ALA A 587 -25.26 13.65 18.39
C ALA A 587 -26.20 14.44 17.45
N ALA A 588 -26.03 14.31 16.13
CA ALA A 588 -26.90 14.95 15.13
C ALA A 588 -28.32 14.33 15.07
N ASP A 589 -28.45 13.01 15.30
CA ASP A 589 -29.75 12.34 15.39
C ASP A 589 -30.49 12.66 16.70
N GLY A 590 -29.75 12.90 17.80
CA GLY A 590 -30.30 13.37 19.07
C GLY A 590 -30.97 14.75 18.99
N GLU A 591 -30.54 15.62 18.07
CA GLU A 591 -31.17 16.93 17.83
C GLU A 591 -32.42 16.87 16.93
N ARG A 592 -32.70 15.73 16.26
CA ARG A 592 -33.88 15.54 15.41
C ARG A 592 -34.96 14.60 15.99
N GLY A 593 -34.83 14.19 17.25
CA GLY A 593 -35.66 13.14 17.85
C GLY A 593 -36.52 13.54 19.06
N SER A 594 -37.44 14.49 18.89
CA SER A 594 -38.71 14.50 19.64
C SER A 594 -39.83 14.11 18.68
N VAL A 595 -39.92 12.81 18.38
CA VAL A 595 -41.14 12.03 18.08
C VAL A 595 -40.65 10.58 17.93
N CYS A 596 -40.86 9.77 18.97
CA CYS A 596 -40.77 8.32 18.86
C CYS A 596 -42.09 7.78 18.25
N PRO A 597 -42.04 6.73 17.42
CA PRO A 597 -43.02 5.68 17.49
C PRO A 597 -42.40 4.48 18.21
N ALA A 598 -43.14 4.00 19.20
CA ALA A 598 -42.81 2.87 20.05
C ALA A 598 -42.63 1.56 19.26
N ALA A 599 -41.89 0.66 19.90
CA ALA A 599 -41.68 -0.73 19.51
C ALA A 599 -42.96 -1.42 19.01
N SER A 600 -42.87 -2.08 17.86
CA SER A 600 -43.81 -3.13 17.45
C SER A 600 -43.03 -4.44 17.33
N SER A 601 -43.28 -5.31 18.30
CA SER A 601 -42.92 -6.73 18.31
C SER A 601 -43.50 -7.44 17.08
N VAL A 602 -42.65 -8.08 16.28
CA VAL A 602 -43.10 -9.04 15.26
C VAL A 602 -42.96 -10.44 15.85
N VAL A 603 -44.11 -11.00 16.23
CA VAL A 603 -44.34 -12.43 16.49
C VAL A 603 -44.35 -13.18 15.15
N PRO A 604 -43.77 -14.38 15.02
CA PRO A 604 -43.81 -15.14 13.77
C PRO A 604 -45.20 -15.79 13.57
N PRO A 605 -45.71 -15.89 12.33
CA PRO A 605 -46.99 -16.56 12.09
C PRO A 605 -46.80 -18.08 12.08
N ALA A 606 -47.64 -18.73 12.88
CA ALA A 606 -47.79 -20.17 12.95
C ALA A 606 -48.37 -20.76 11.64
N MET A 607 -47.90 -21.95 11.30
CA MET A 607 -48.61 -22.91 10.46
C MET A 607 -50.01 -23.19 11.03
N MET A 608 -51.04 -23.24 10.17
CA MET A 608 -51.96 -24.38 10.06
C MET A 608 -52.93 -24.21 8.87
N ALA A 609 -52.95 -25.27 8.05
CA ALA A 609 -54.11 -25.91 7.43
C ALA A 609 -55.22 -25.07 6.77
N SER A 610 -55.31 -25.19 5.45
CA SER A 610 -56.46 -25.79 4.76
C SER A 610 -56.00 -26.37 3.41
#